data_AF-A0A081CRP3-F1
#
_entry.id   AF-A0A081CRP3-F1
#
_cell.length_a   1.000
_cell.length_b   1.000
_cell.length_c   1.000
_cell.angle_alpha   90.00
_cell.angle_beta   90.00
_cell.angle_gamma   90.00
#
_symmetry.space_group_name_H-M   'P 1'
#
loop_
_entity.id
_entity.type
_entity.pdbx_description
1 polymer ?
#
loop_
_entity_poly.entity_id
_entity_poly.type
_entity_poly.pdbx_seq_one_letter_code
_entity_poly.pdbx_strand_id
1 'polypeptide(L)'
;MRNGCSYMGSNPVGRNTGADVVGGVMGAFHPTGEGQPRYVVCAAIRLKTGLVICGPRHFDDIMVGVLTALYGEYWDKGIPDDLKGAEQGFIDQRRNYLTRQEAWQIAKEMGQLRYDCGGQEANGGTLYSENLY
;
A
#
# COMPACT_ATOMS: atom_id res chain seq x y z
N MET A 1 -29.88 6.12 -18.39
CA MET A 1 -30.42 4.99 -17.60
C MET A 1 -29.98 5.16 -16.16
N ARG A 2 -30.85 4.89 -15.18
CA ARG A 2 -30.50 4.86 -13.74
C ARG A 2 -30.10 3.43 -13.33
N ASN A 3 -29.57 3.33 -12.11
CA ASN A 3 -29.29 2.15 -11.26
C ASN A 3 -27.78 1.92 -11.09
N GLY A 4 -27.19 1.96 -9.90
CA GLY A 4 -27.73 2.31 -8.58
C GLY A 4 -27.12 1.45 -7.48
N CYS A 5 -26.37 2.07 -6.56
CA CYS A 5 -26.13 1.51 -5.24
C CYS A 5 -26.34 2.63 -4.22
N SER A 6 -27.47 2.56 -3.51
CA SER A 6 -27.92 3.56 -2.56
C SER A 6 -27.67 3.09 -1.14
N TYR A 7 -26.92 3.87 -0.35
CA TYR A 7 -27.08 3.84 1.10
C TYR A 7 -28.03 4.98 1.50
N MET A 8 -29.26 4.62 1.89
CA MET A 8 -30.15 5.52 2.62
C MET A 8 -29.79 5.47 4.11
N GLY A 9 -29.85 6.60 4.81
CA GLY A 9 -29.48 6.65 6.23
C GLY A 9 -29.47 8.03 6.90
N SER A 10 -30.50 8.84 6.68
CA SER A 10 -30.82 10.01 7.54
C SER A 10 -32.02 9.63 8.43
N ASN A 11 -32.28 10.21 9.61
CA ASN A 11 -31.73 11.37 10.35
C ASN A 11 -32.12 11.14 11.86
N PRO A 12 -32.19 12.11 12.80
CA PRO A 12 -31.62 13.47 12.92
C PRO A 12 -31.04 13.80 14.34
N VAL A 13 -30.77 15.10 14.56
CA VAL A 13 -30.71 15.85 15.85
C VAL A 13 -29.36 15.93 16.57
N GLY A 14 -28.77 17.13 16.53
CA GLY A 14 -27.60 17.52 17.31
C GLY A 14 -27.07 18.89 16.87
N ARG A 15 -27.82 19.98 17.13
CA ARG A 15 -27.31 21.34 16.85
C ARG A 15 -26.13 21.63 17.76
N ASN A 16 -25.06 22.20 17.21
CA ASN A 16 -24.39 23.28 17.93
C ASN A 16 -23.90 24.35 16.97
N THR A 17 -24.13 25.61 17.33
CA THR A 17 -23.92 26.80 16.51
C THR A 17 -22.60 27.47 16.89
N GLY A 18 -21.72 27.71 15.91
CA GLY A 18 -20.48 28.45 16.11
C GLY A 18 -19.97 29.00 14.79
N ALA A 19 -19.98 30.33 14.67
CA ALA A 19 -19.30 31.10 13.63
C ALA A 19 -17.76 31.09 13.87
N ASP A 20 -16.86 31.51 13.00
CA ASP A 20 -16.97 32.13 11.67
C ASP A 20 -15.65 31.93 10.87
N VAL A 21 -15.68 32.25 9.56
CA VAL A 21 -14.57 32.45 8.58
C VAL A 21 -13.08 32.28 8.99
N VAL A 22 -12.28 31.50 8.22
CA VAL A 22 -11.29 31.96 7.19
C VAL A 22 -10.31 30.86 6.71
N GLY A 23 -10.01 30.85 5.40
CA GLY A 23 -8.64 30.69 4.86
C GLY A 23 -7.94 29.32 4.81
N GLY A 24 -7.63 28.86 3.58
CA GLY A 24 -6.43 28.06 3.30
C GLY A 24 -6.58 26.54 3.29
N VAL A 25 -6.72 25.93 2.11
CA VAL A 25 -6.66 24.48 1.92
C VAL A 25 -5.19 24.00 1.87
N MET A 26 -4.47 24.09 2.98
CA MET A 26 -3.27 23.25 3.17
C MET A 26 -3.71 21.87 3.64
N GLY A 27 -3.19 20.82 2.98
CA GLY A 27 -3.70 19.45 3.13
C GLY A 27 -3.70 18.97 4.58
N ALA A 28 -4.88 18.71 5.12
CA ALA A 28 -5.07 18.24 6.49
C ALA A 28 -4.37 16.88 6.70
N PHE A 29 -3.28 16.92 7.47
CA PHE A 29 -2.58 15.74 7.95
C PHE A 29 -3.54 14.91 8.81
N HIS A 30 -4.05 13.82 8.25
CA HIS A 30 -4.94 12.92 8.98
C HIS A 30 -4.17 12.28 10.14
N PRO A 31 -4.74 12.27 11.37
CA PRO A 31 -4.07 11.68 12.52
C PRO A 31 -3.82 10.18 12.28
N THR A 32 -2.61 9.73 12.60
CA THR A 32 -2.22 8.32 12.50
C THR A 32 -3.06 7.50 13.49
N GLY A 33 -3.83 6.53 12.96
CA GLY A 33 -4.84 5.79 13.72
C GLY A 33 -4.29 4.83 14.78
N GLU A 34 -3.84 5.37 15.91
CA GLU A 34 -3.72 4.64 17.18
C GLU A 34 -5.02 3.86 17.43
N GLY A 35 -4.94 2.53 17.59
CA GLY A 35 -6.10 1.65 17.81
C GLY A 35 -6.89 1.19 16.57
N GLN A 36 -6.57 1.63 15.35
CA GLN A 36 -7.21 1.11 14.13
C GLN A 36 -6.46 -0.11 13.55
N PRO A 37 -7.14 -1.17 13.09
CA PRO A 37 -6.49 -2.37 12.53
C PRO A 37 -5.54 -2.02 11.39
N ARG A 38 -4.35 -2.64 11.36
CA ARG A 38 -3.29 -2.34 10.38
C ARG A 38 -3.33 -3.38 9.26
N TYR A 39 -3.51 -2.96 8.01
CA TYR A 39 -3.63 -3.88 6.88
C TYR A 39 -2.48 -3.69 5.90
N VAL A 40 -1.95 -4.80 5.38
CA VAL A 40 -1.10 -4.80 4.19
C VAL A 40 -1.98 -4.51 2.98
N VAL A 41 -1.65 -3.50 2.17
CA VAL A 41 -2.49 -3.00 1.07
C VAL A 41 -2.06 -3.58 -0.27
N CYS A 42 -0.79 -3.40 -0.64
CA CYS A 42 -0.23 -3.90 -1.90
C CYS A 42 1.28 -4.11 -1.83
N ALA A 43 1.82 -4.80 -2.83
CA ALA A 43 3.26 -4.95 -3.01
C ALA A 43 3.91 -3.58 -3.30
N ALA A 44 5.17 -3.44 -2.90
CA ALA A 44 5.98 -2.27 -3.17
C ALA A 44 7.44 -2.66 -3.38
N ILE A 45 8.16 -1.83 -4.12
CA ILE A 45 9.63 -1.85 -4.20
C ILE A 45 10.19 -0.51 -3.72
N ARG A 46 11.29 -0.54 -2.98
CA ARG A 46 12.03 0.65 -2.55
C ARG A 46 13.38 0.71 -3.26
N LEU A 47 13.54 1.72 -4.11
CA LEU A 47 14.78 1.99 -4.83
C LEU A 47 15.84 2.52 -3.87
N LYS A 48 17.13 2.46 -4.26
CA LYS A 48 18.24 2.99 -3.44
C LYS A 48 18.14 4.50 -3.17
N THR A 49 17.39 5.22 -4.01
CA THR A 49 17.06 6.65 -3.86
C THR A 49 16.04 6.92 -2.75
N GLY A 50 15.42 5.88 -2.17
CA GLY A 50 14.31 5.99 -1.22
C GLY A 50 12.93 6.11 -1.87
N LEU A 51 12.86 6.24 -3.21
CA LEU A 51 11.59 6.23 -3.93
C LEU A 51 10.90 4.86 -3.80
N VAL A 52 9.63 4.88 -3.39
CA VAL A 52 8.79 3.68 -3.25
C VAL A 52 7.80 3.62 -4.40
N ILE A 53 7.81 2.50 -5.14
CA ILE A 53 6.89 2.22 -6.25
C ILE A 53 5.94 1.11 -5.81
N CYS A 54 4.64 1.35 -5.91
CA CYS A 54 3.59 0.42 -5.51
C CYS A 54 3.02 -0.33 -6.72
N GLY A 55 2.57 -1.56 -6.53
CA GLY A 55 1.86 -2.34 -7.55
C GLY A 55 1.09 -3.52 -6.93
N PRO A 56 0.14 -4.14 -7.66
CA PRO A 56 -0.57 -5.33 -7.19
C PRO A 56 0.37 -6.49 -6.80
N ARG A 57 1.41 -6.76 -7.61
CA ARG A 57 2.47 -7.73 -7.27
C ARG A 57 3.86 -7.14 -7.55
N HIS A 58 4.92 -7.77 -7.05
CA HIS A 58 6.29 -7.39 -7.39
C HIS A 58 6.56 -7.65 -8.88
N PHE A 59 6.97 -6.61 -9.61
CA PHE A 59 7.26 -6.67 -11.05
C PHE A 59 6.10 -7.19 -11.93
N ASP A 60 4.85 -6.91 -11.57
CA ASP A 60 3.74 -7.08 -12.50
C ASP A 60 3.75 -6.02 -13.62
N ASP A 61 2.91 -6.20 -14.64
CA ASP A 61 2.87 -5.32 -15.83
C ASP A 61 2.64 -3.84 -15.46
N ILE A 62 1.92 -3.58 -14.36
CA ILE A 62 1.68 -2.22 -13.86
C ILE A 62 2.96 -1.64 -13.26
N MET A 63 3.62 -2.37 -12.35
CA MET A 63 4.88 -1.94 -11.74
C MET A 63 6.01 -1.81 -12.78
N VAL A 64 6.09 -2.73 -13.74
CA VAL A 64 7.04 -2.69 -14.87
C VAL A 64 6.74 -1.53 -15.81
N GLY A 65 5.46 -1.19 -16.03
CA GLY A 65 5.06 0.01 -16.77
C GLY A 65 5.57 1.29 -16.12
N VAL A 66 5.47 1.41 -14.79
CA VAL A 66 6.03 2.56 -14.04
C VAL A 66 7.55 2.60 -14.14
N LEU A 67 8.25 1.46 -13.99
CA LEU A 67 9.70 1.40 -14.13
C LEU A 67 10.17 1.76 -15.55
N THR A 68 9.47 1.27 -16.57
CA THR A 68 9.74 1.61 -17.98
C THR A 68 9.51 3.11 -18.26
N ALA A 69 8.52 3.72 -17.61
CA ALA A 69 8.29 5.16 -17.72
C ALA A 69 9.38 6.02 -17.03
N LEU A 70 10.02 5.50 -15.98
CA LEU A 70 11.10 6.18 -15.25
C LEU A 70 12.47 6.03 -15.93
N TYR A 71 12.79 4.85 -16.46
CA TYR A 71 14.13 4.50 -16.96
C TYR A 71 14.20 4.23 -18.46
N GLY A 72 13.07 4.26 -19.18
CA GLY A 72 12.95 3.73 -20.53
C GLY A 72 12.99 2.19 -20.54
N GLU A 73 13.10 1.60 -21.72
CA GLU A 73 13.30 0.15 -21.87
C GLU A 73 14.71 -0.25 -21.39
N TYR A 74 14.79 -0.82 -20.19
CA TYR A 74 16.05 -1.21 -19.54
C TYR A 74 16.37 -2.72 -19.57
N TRP A 75 15.39 -3.59 -19.84
CA TRP A 75 15.56 -5.05 -19.74
C TRP A 75 16.73 -5.59 -20.57
N ASP A 76 16.85 -5.19 -21.84
CA ASP A 76 17.96 -5.59 -22.72
C ASP A 76 19.21 -4.69 -22.61
N LYS A 77 19.06 -3.50 -21.99
CA LYS A 77 20.12 -2.47 -21.92
C LYS A 77 20.88 -2.48 -20.60
N GLY A 78 20.40 -3.23 -19.61
CA GLY A 78 20.95 -3.33 -18.26
C GLY A 78 20.04 -2.68 -17.22
N ILE A 79 19.88 -3.37 -16.08
CA ILE A 79 19.08 -2.88 -14.95
C ILE A 79 19.75 -1.62 -14.34
N PRO A 80 19.03 -0.50 -14.19
CA PRO A 80 19.54 0.73 -13.56
C PRO A 80 20.12 0.48 -12.17
N ASP A 81 21.20 1.19 -11.80
CA ASP A 81 21.93 0.91 -10.55
C ASP A 81 21.11 1.14 -9.28
N ASP A 82 20.09 2.01 -9.31
CA ASP A 82 19.17 2.29 -8.21
C ASP A 82 18.01 1.28 -8.11
N LEU A 83 17.61 0.67 -9.23
CA LEU A 83 16.71 -0.49 -9.30
C LEU A 83 17.45 -1.81 -8.97
N LYS A 84 18.74 -1.90 -9.26
CA LYS A 84 19.57 -3.10 -9.06
C LYS A 84 19.77 -3.41 -7.58
N GLY A 85 19.00 -4.37 -7.08
CA GLY A 85 18.94 -4.68 -5.65
C GLY A 85 18.01 -3.74 -4.87
N ALA A 86 17.02 -3.13 -5.55
CA ALA A 86 15.90 -2.49 -4.88
C ALA A 86 15.23 -3.48 -3.91
N GLU A 87 14.87 -2.99 -2.73
CA GLU A 87 14.22 -3.83 -1.73
C GLU A 87 12.78 -4.12 -2.14
N GLN A 88 12.34 -5.35 -1.89
CA GLN A 88 10.96 -5.75 -2.11
C GLN A 88 10.23 -5.83 -0.77
N GLY A 89 9.04 -5.25 -0.73
CA GLY A 89 8.24 -5.12 0.47
C GLY A 89 6.78 -4.85 0.14
N PHE A 90 6.07 -4.22 1.06
CA PHE A 90 4.67 -3.87 0.92
C PHE A 90 4.42 -2.47 1.47
N ILE A 91 3.20 -1.94 1.27
CA ILE A 91 2.75 -0.72 1.94
C ILE A 91 1.53 -1.02 2.82
N ASP A 92 1.41 -0.31 3.95
CA ASP A 92 0.19 -0.31 4.77
C ASP A 92 -0.75 0.86 4.45
N GLN A 93 -1.96 0.85 5.02
CA GLN A 93 -2.94 1.93 4.80
C GLN A 93 -2.55 3.27 5.44
N ARG A 94 -1.47 3.30 6.24
CA ARG A 94 -0.91 4.49 6.89
C ARG A 94 0.21 5.13 6.06
N ARG A 95 0.59 4.50 4.93
CA ARG A 95 1.67 4.86 3.99
C ARG A 95 3.08 4.49 4.47
N ASN A 96 3.19 3.55 5.42
CA ASN A 96 4.48 3.00 5.81
C ASN A 96 4.92 1.92 4.82
N TYR A 97 6.17 1.98 4.39
CA TYR A 97 6.82 0.83 3.74
C TYR A 97 7.10 -0.25 4.78
N LEU A 98 6.78 -1.49 4.44
CA LEU A 98 6.98 -2.69 5.24
C LEU A 98 7.97 -3.61 4.54
N THR A 99 8.94 -4.15 5.28
CA THR A 99 9.68 -5.33 4.83
C THR A 99 8.74 -6.54 4.68
N ARG A 100 9.16 -7.55 3.93
CA ARG A 100 8.39 -8.81 3.77
C ARG A 100 8.10 -9.49 5.11
N GLN A 101 8.98 -9.34 6.10
CA GLN A 101 8.83 -9.91 7.44
C GLN A 101 7.81 -9.14 8.28
N GLU A 102 7.87 -7.80 8.31
CA GLU A 102 6.88 -6.97 9.01
C GLU A 102 5.48 -7.14 8.39
N ALA A 103 5.41 -7.14 7.05
CA ALA A 103 4.17 -7.38 6.33
C ALA A 103 3.59 -8.77 6.63
N TRP A 104 4.43 -9.81 6.78
CA TRP A 104 3.97 -11.15 7.16
C TRP A 104 3.27 -11.15 8.52
N GLN A 105 3.85 -10.54 9.55
CA GLN A 105 3.25 -10.54 10.88
C GLN A 105 1.90 -9.82 10.88
N ILE A 106 1.82 -8.66 10.20
CA ILE A 106 0.58 -7.89 10.05
C ILE A 106 -0.48 -8.68 9.28
N ALA A 107 -0.12 -9.28 8.14
CA ALA A 107 -1.03 -10.08 7.33
C ALA A 107 -1.53 -11.32 8.07
N LYS A 108 -0.68 -11.95 8.90
CA LYS A 108 -1.03 -13.09 9.75
C LYS A 108 -1.98 -12.69 10.87
N GLU A 109 -1.67 -11.61 11.60
CA GLU A 109 -2.49 -11.07 12.69
C GLU A 109 -3.89 -10.67 12.19
N MET A 110 -3.97 -10.05 11.01
CA MET A 110 -5.23 -9.61 10.41
C MET A 110 -5.96 -10.66 9.55
N GLY A 111 -5.44 -11.90 9.45
CA GLY A 111 -6.06 -12.96 8.66
C GLY A 111 -6.10 -12.69 7.15
N GLN A 112 -5.15 -11.92 6.61
CA GLN A 112 -5.05 -11.59 5.18
C GLN A 112 -4.39 -12.70 4.34
N LEU A 113 -3.80 -13.71 4.97
CA LEU A 113 -3.16 -14.84 4.29
C LEU A 113 -4.21 -15.77 3.68
N ARG A 114 -4.33 -15.77 2.35
CA ARG A 114 -5.26 -16.62 1.58
C ARG A 114 -4.65 -17.95 1.18
N TYR A 115 -3.37 -17.95 0.82
CA TYR A 115 -2.66 -19.09 0.29
C TYR A 115 -1.36 -19.34 1.03
N ASP A 116 -1.04 -20.61 1.20
CA ASP A 116 0.29 -21.03 1.64
C ASP A 116 1.20 -21.22 0.43
N CYS A 117 2.37 -20.59 0.47
CA CYS A 117 3.38 -20.66 -0.59
C CYS A 117 4.80 -20.86 -0.01
N GLY A 118 4.91 -21.45 1.20
CA GLY A 118 6.19 -21.78 1.83
C GLY A 118 6.92 -20.60 2.49
N GLY A 119 6.34 -19.39 2.48
CA GLY A 119 6.90 -18.23 3.18
C GLY A 119 6.91 -18.33 4.71
N GLN A 120 6.21 -19.32 5.27
CA GLN A 120 6.02 -19.49 6.72
C GLN A 120 7.32 -19.83 7.48
N GLU A 121 8.17 -20.67 6.88
CA GLU A 121 9.40 -21.17 7.49
C GLU A 121 10.60 -20.24 7.23
N ALA A 122 10.51 -19.37 6.22
CA ALA A 122 11.58 -18.45 5.83
C ALA A 122 11.71 -17.27 6.82
N ASN A 123 12.78 -17.27 7.61
CA ASN A 123 13.19 -16.16 8.49
C ASN A 123 12.11 -15.68 9.49
N GLY A 124 11.32 -16.61 10.04
CA GLY A 124 10.22 -16.30 10.96
C GLY A 124 8.93 -15.82 10.29
N GLY A 125 8.86 -15.94 8.96
CA GLY A 125 7.74 -15.56 8.13
C GLY A 125 8.11 -14.46 7.14
N THR A 126 7.99 -14.77 5.84
CA THR A 126 8.28 -13.87 4.73
C THR A 126 7.07 -13.78 3.82
N LEU A 127 6.48 -12.59 3.68
CA LEU A 127 5.32 -12.39 2.82
C LEU A 127 5.72 -12.32 1.34
N TYR A 128 4.96 -13.05 0.53
CA TYR A 128 4.94 -12.99 -0.93
C TYR A 128 3.58 -12.42 -1.37
N SER A 129 3.51 -11.78 -2.54
CA SER A 129 2.24 -11.27 -3.09
C SER A 129 1.19 -12.39 -3.25
N GLU A 130 1.67 -13.59 -3.51
CA GLU A 130 0.96 -14.84 -3.67
C GLU A 130 0.25 -15.30 -2.39
N ASN A 131 0.66 -14.82 -1.21
CA ASN A 131 -0.08 -15.07 0.02
C ASN A 131 -1.37 -14.23 0.14
N LEU A 132 -1.46 -13.09 -0.55
CA LEU A 132 -2.52 -12.09 -0.34
C LEU A 132 -3.66 -12.13 -1.37
N TYR A 133 -3.41 -12.62 -2.59
CA TYR A 133 -4.29 -12.42 -3.75
C TYR A 133 -4.80 -13.72 -4.35
#